data_AF-A0A7G5LSR0-F1
#
_entry.id   AF-A0A7G5LSR0-F1
#
_cell.length_a   1.000
_cell.length_b   1.000
_cell.length_c   1.000
_cell.angle_alpha   90.00
_cell.angle_beta   90.00
_cell.angle_gamma   90.00
#
_symmetry.space_group_name_H-M   'P 1'
#
loop_
_entity.id
_entity.type
_entity.pdbx_description
1 polymer ?
#
loop_
_entity_poly.entity_id
_entity_poly.type
_entity_poly.pdbx_seq_one_letter_code
_entity_poly.pdbx_strand_id
1 'polypeptide(L)'
;MIVVVSQAWTKPGEEHAQAYISLSGEFGRFFRDHPGFRGRRLARGVEDPTHFTHLRFFDTVEAYEECTRHPDYVAHTEAMYEHLRPYESYPREYLEVVLDEPDPR
;
A
#
# COMPACT_ATOMS: atom_id res chain seq x y z
N MET A 1 -13.27 -4.63 10.83
CA MET A 1 -11.93 -4.25 10.31
C MET A 1 -12.00 -4.30 8.79
N ILE A 2 -11.42 -3.32 8.12
CA ILE A 2 -11.32 -3.29 6.66
C ILE A 2 -9.89 -3.60 6.20
N VAL A 3 -9.77 -3.99 4.93
CA VAL A 3 -8.51 -3.98 4.19
C VAL A 3 -8.64 -3.10 2.95
N VAL A 4 -7.70 -2.17 2.80
CA VAL A 4 -7.56 -1.33 1.62
C VAL A 4 -6.56 -2.00 0.68
N VAL A 5 -7.06 -2.54 -0.42
CA VAL A 5 -6.24 -3.16 -1.46
C VAL A 5 -5.91 -2.11 -2.51
N SER A 6 -4.64 -1.89 -2.82
CA SER A 6 -4.26 -1.15 -4.03
C SER A 6 -3.18 -1.87 -4.79
N GLN A 7 -3.20 -1.72 -6.11
CA GLN A 7 -2.22 -2.35 -6.99
C GLN A 7 -1.36 -1.31 -7.68
N ALA A 8 -0.11 -1.66 -7.94
CA ALA A 8 0.84 -0.82 -8.62
C ALA A 8 1.74 -1.65 -9.54
N TRP A 9 2.12 -1.08 -10.68
CA TRP A 9 3.11 -1.64 -11.58
C TRP A 9 4.29 -0.69 -11.68
N THR A 10 5.46 -1.18 -11.33
CA THR A 10 6.70 -0.46 -11.50
C THR A 10 7.11 -0.40 -12.98
N LYS A 11 7.89 0.60 -13.35
CA LYS A 11 8.62 0.60 -14.62
C LYS A 11 9.49 -0.67 -14.70
N PRO A 12 9.77 -1.20 -15.90
CA PRO A 12 10.68 -2.35 -16.04
C PRO A 12 12.05 -2.03 -15.43
N GLY A 13 12.67 -3.02 -14.76
CA GLY A 13 13.96 -2.87 -14.09
C GLY A 13 13.87 -3.17 -12.59
N GLU A 14 14.85 -3.91 -12.07
CA GLU A 14 14.87 -4.27 -10.63
C GLU A 14 15.12 -3.04 -9.76
N GLU A 15 15.83 -2.03 -10.26
CA GLU A 15 16.05 -0.76 -9.60
C GLU A 15 14.74 -0.02 -9.27
N HIS A 16 13.75 -0.08 -10.16
CA HIS A 16 12.44 0.52 -9.92
C HIS A 16 11.64 -0.28 -8.88
N ALA A 17 11.72 -1.60 -8.92
CA ALA A 17 11.11 -2.48 -7.92
C ALA A 17 11.72 -2.26 -6.52
N GLN A 18 13.05 -2.20 -6.42
CA GLN A 18 13.75 -2.00 -5.14
C GLN A 18 13.54 -0.60 -4.57
N ALA A 19 13.52 0.43 -5.42
CA ALA A 19 13.17 1.78 -5.01
C ALA A 19 11.73 1.83 -4.47
N TYR A 20 10.79 1.21 -5.18
CA TYR A 20 9.39 1.15 -4.74
C TYR A 20 9.21 0.43 -3.40
N ILE A 21 9.92 -0.68 -3.19
CA ILE A 21 9.93 -1.42 -1.91
C ILE A 21 10.49 -0.53 -0.79
N SER A 22 11.61 0.14 -1.04
CA SER A 22 12.28 1.00 -0.05
C SER A 22 11.40 2.18 0.36
N LEU A 23 10.87 2.92 -0.62
CA LEU A 23 9.93 4.03 -0.40
C LEU A 23 8.65 3.55 0.30
N SER A 24 8.12 2.39 -0.08
CA SER A 24 6.98 1.77 0.61
C SER A 24 7.30 1.39 2.04
N GLY A 25 8.56 1.02 2.32
CA GLY A 25 9.11 0.77 3.65
C GLY A 25 9.00 2.00 4.55
N GLU A 26 9.49 3.13 4.05
CA GLU A 26 9.47 4.43 4.71
C GLU A 26 8.04 4.95 4.91
N PHE A 27 7.22 4.89 3.86
CA PHE A 27 5.83 5.28 3.92
C PHE A 27 5.03 4.44 4.93
N GLY A 28 5.42 3.19 5.09
CA GLY A 28 4.91 2.31 6.12
C GLY A 28 5.02 2.85 7.55
N ARG A 29 6.00 3.72 7.81
CA ARG A 29 6.20 4.31 9.13
C ARG A 29 5.15 5.35 9.45
N PHE A 30 4.73 6.13 8.45
CA PHE A 30 3.68 7.15 8.57
C PHE A 30 2.36 6.55 9.11
N PHE A 31 1.98 5.36 8.65
CA PHE A 31 0.74 4.72 9.10
C PHE A 31 0.79 4.20 10.54
N ARG A 32 1.97 3.86 11.07
CA ARG A 32 2.08 3.11 12.34
C ARG A 32 1.52 3.86 13.54
N ASP A 33 1.56 5.18 13.50
CA ASP A 33 1.12 6.02 14.61
C ASP A 33 -0.36 6.43 14.49
N HIS A 34 -1.04 6.03 13.41
CA HIS A 34 -2.45 6.37 13.20
C HIS A 34 -3.38 5.48 14.07
N PRO A 35 -4.29 6.04 14.88
CA PRO A 35 -5.10 5.28 15.86
C PRO A 35 -5.94 4.13 15.29
N GLY A 36 -6.36 4.25 14.02
CA GLY A 36 -7.15 3.23 13.32
C GLY A 36 -6.34 2.24 12.48
N PHE A 37 -5.00 2.34 12.44
CA PHE A 37 -4.17 1.45 11.62
C PHE A 37 -3.91 0.12 12.34
N ARG A 38 -4.07 -0.99 11.62
CA ARG A 38 -3.93 -2.36 12.14
C ARG A 38 -2.80 -3.16 11.52
N GLY A 39 -2.17 -2.62 10.49
CA GLY A 39 -0.99 -3.21 9.88
C GLY A 39 -0.99 -3.09 8.38
N ARG A 40 0.11 -3.52 7.76
CA ARG A 40 0.20 -3.61 6.31
C ARG A 40 1.02 -4.81 5.86
N ARG A 41 0.75 -5.22 4.62
CA ARG A 41 1.56 -6.14 3.84
C ARG A 41 1.77 -5.56 2.45
N LEU A 42 2.98 -5.72 1.94
CA LEU A 42 3.32 -5.45 0.56
C LEU A 42 3.66 -6.80 -0.07
N ALA A 43 2.86 -7.22 -1.05
CA ALA A 43 3.11 -8.43 -1.82
C ALA A 43 3.67 -8.04 -3.20
N ARG A 44 4.63 -8.83 -3.68
CA ARG A 44 5.16 -8.75 -5.04
C ARG A 44 4.65 -9.93 -5.85
N GLY A 45 4.24 -9.70 -7.08
CA GLY A 45 3.87 -10.77 -8.00
C GLY A 45 5.06 -11.68 -8.29
N VAL A 46 4.84 -12.99 -8.23
CA VAL A 46 5.85 -13.99 -8.61
C VAL A 46 5.87 -14.17 -10.13
N GLU A 47 4.69 -14.08 -10.77
CA GLU A 47 4.53 -14.18 -12.22
C GLU A 47 4.86 -12.86 -12.94
N ASP A 48 4.54 -11.74 -12.29
CA ASP A 48 4.93 -10.39 -12.74
C ASP A 48 5.70 -9.69 -11.60
N PRO A 49 7.04 -9.70 -11.64
CA PRO A 49 7.86 -9.03 -10.63
C PRO A 49 7.73 -7.51 -10.62
N THR A 50 7.05 -6.91 -11.60
CA THR A 50 6.78 -5.46 -11.61
C THR A 50 5.48 -5.11 -10.88
N HIS A 51 4.62 -6.10 -10.62
CA HIS A 51 3.33 -5.95 -9.95
C HIS A 51 3.47 -6.03 -8.43
N PHE A 52 2.85 -5.06 -7.75
CA PHE A 52 2.79 -4.98 -6.30
C PHE A 52 1.35 -4.80 -5.83
N THR A 53 1.00 -5.51 -4.76
CA THR A 53 -0.30 -5.41 -4.08
C THR A 53 -0.08 -4.94 -2.64
N HIS A 54 -0.64 -3.79 -2.31
CA HIS A 54 -0.66 -3.24 -0.96
C HIS A 54 -1.94 -3.68 -0.25
N LEU A 55 -1.76 -4.33 0.89
CA LEU A 55 -2.82 -4.65 1.83
C LEU A 55 -2.60 -3.76 3.05
N ARG A 56 -3.53 -2.84 3.34
CA ARG A 56 -3.46 -1.99 4.54
C ARG A 56 -4.72 -2.20 5.36
N PHE A 57 -4.55 -2.59 6.61
CA PHE A 57 -5.65 -2.92 7.51
C PHE A 57 -5.97 -1.72 8.38
N PHE A 58 -7.25 -1.39 8.47
CA PHE A 58 -7.77 -0.29 9.29
C PHE A 58 -9.05 -0.70 10.00
N ASP A 59 -9.38 -0.02 11.09
CA ASP A 59 -10.66 -0.26 11.78
C ASP A 59 -11.85 0.02 10.87
N THR A 60 -11.83 1.18 10.21
CA THR A 60 -12.93 1.69 9.36
C THR A 60 -12.37 2.38 8.11
N VAL A 61 -13.26 2.66 7.15
CA VAL A 61 -12.92 3.43 5.93
C VAL A 61 -12.52 4.86 6.31
N GLU A 62 -13.24 5.48 7.24
CA GLU A 62 -13.01 6.85 7.70
C GLU A 62 -11.62 7.02 8.30
N ALA A 63 -11.14 6.04 9.07
CA ALA A 63 -9.79 6.05 9.62
C ALA A 63 -8.71 6.02 8.53
N TYR A 64 -8.93 5.27 7.46
CA TYR A 64 -8.02 5.30 6.31
C TYR A 64 -8.09 6.65 5.58
N GLU A 65 -9.30 7.17 5.33
CA GLU A 65 -9.46 8.44 4.63
C GLU A 65 -8.84 9.60 5.40
N GLU A 66 -9.02 9.67 6.71
CA GLU A 66 -8.35 10.63 7.59
C GLU A 66 -6.83 10.56 7.42
N CYS A 67 -6.28 9.35 7.50
CA CYS A 67 -4.85 9.12 7.31
C CYS A 67 -4.35 9.62 5.95
N THR A 68 -5.14 9.47 4.87
CA THR A 68 -4.76 9.90 3.52
C THR A 68 -4.88 11.40 3.25
N ARG A 69 -5.58 12.15 4.13
CA ARG A 69 -5.69 13.62 4.03
C ARG A 69 -4.48 14.34 4.61
N HIS A 70 -3.58 13.64 5.29
CA HIS A 70 -2.37 14.24 5.84
C HIS A 70 -1.45 14.75 4.72
N PRO A 71 -0.87 15.96 4.84
CA PRO A 71 0.01 16.52 3.80
C PRO A 71 1.18 15.59 3.40
N ASP A 72 1.80 14.94 4.39
CA ASP A 72 2.92 14.01 4.15
C ASP A 72 2.52 12.79 3.30
N TYR A 73 1.24 12.42 3.28
CA TYR A 73 0.75 11.33 2.43
C TYR A 73 0.99 11.64 0.94
N VAL A 74 0.71 12.88 0.52
CA VAL A 74 0.87 13.31 -0.87
C VAL A 74 2.35 13.24 -1.27
N ALA A 75 3.23 13.81 -0.47
CA ALA A 75 4.68 13.81 -0.73
C ALA A 75 5.25 12.38 -0.87
N HIS A 76 4.81 11.45 -0.02
CA HIS A 76 5.21 10.04 -0.15
C HIS A 76 4.70 9.39 -1.44
N THR A 77 3.46 9.69 -1.86
CA THR A 77 2.92 9.12 -3.10
C THR A 77 3.62 9.68 -4.35
N GLU A 78 4.00 10.96 -4.33
CA GLU A 78 4.71 11.60 -5.45
C GLU A 78 6.09 10.97 -5.67
N ALA A 79 6.85 10.71 -4.59
CA ALA A 79 8.14 10.03 -4.67
C ALA A 79 8.02 8.63 -5.30
N MET A 80 6.92 7.93 -5.04
CA MET A 80 6.68 6.62 -5.65
C MET A 80 6.37 6.70 -7.15
N TYR A 81 5.69 7.76 -7.61
CA TYR A 81 5.29 7.90 -9.02
C TYR A 81 6.47 7.90 -9.99
N GLU A 82 7.65 8.33 -9.55
CA GLU A 82 8.88 8.25 -10.36
C GLU A 82 9.20 6.82 -10.82
N HIS A 83 8.86 5.81 -10.02
CA HIS A 83 9.17 4.41 -10.31
C HIS A 83 8.01 3.62 -10.89
N LEU A 84 6.84 4.23 -11.03
CA LEU A 84 5.63 3.56 -11.49
C LEU A 84 5.37 3.78 -12.97
N ARG A 85 4.71 2.80 -13.59
CA ARG A 85 4.05 3.01 -14.88
C ARG A 85 2.91 4.01 -14.69
N PRO A 86 2.60 4.82 -15.71
CA PRO A 86 1.45 5.70 -15.66
C PRO A 86 0.15 4.89 -15.49
N TYR A 87 -0.78 5.43 -14.71
CA TYR A 87 -2.10 4.87 -14.49
C TYR A 87 -3.15 5.79 -15.09
N GLU A 88 -4.17 5.24 -15.74
CA GLU A 88 -5.40 6.00 -16.05
C GLU A 88 -6.23 6.21 -14.79
N SER A 89 -6.24 5.23 -13.89
CA SER A 89 -6.83 5.33 -12.55
C SER A 89 -6.05 4.46 -11.58
N TYR A 90 -5.95 4.88 -10.32
CA TYR A 90 -5.31 4.11 -9.27
C TYR A 90 -6.23 2.95 -8.85
N PRO A 91 -5.89 1.68 -9.12
CA PRO A 91 -6.76 0.56 -8.76
C PRO A 91 -6.73 0.40 -7.24
N ARG A 92 -7.83 0.80 -6.59
CA ARG A 92 -8.01 0.73 -5.14
C ARG A 92 -9.40 0.20 -4.80
N GLU A 93 -9.47 -0.67 -3.82
CA GLU A 93 -10.70 -1.26 -3.31
C GLU A 93 -10.72 -1.27 -1.78
N TYR A 94 -11.90 -1.09 -1.21
CA TYR A 94 -12.18 -1.28 0.21
C TYR A 94 -12.89 -2.62 0.40
N LEU A 95 -12.32 -3.50 1.22
CA LEU A 95 -12.88 -4.80 1.52
C LEU A 95 -13.09 -4.95 3.02
N GLU A 96 -14.09 -5.74 3.41
CA GLU A 96 -14.29 -6.16 4.78
C GLU A 96 -13.51 -7.45 5.08
N VAL A 97 -12.84 -7.49 6.23
CA VAL A 97 -12.24 -8.73 6.74
C VAL A 97 -13.31 -9.51 7.48
N VAL A 98 -13.89 -10.51 6.82
CA VAL A 98 -14.98 -11.34 7.37
C VAL A 98 -14.45 -12.54 8.17
N LEU A 99 -13.25 -13.02 7.84
CA LEU A 99 -12.55 -14.10 8.54
C LEU A 99 -11.05 -13.80 8.55
N ASP A 100 -10.44 -13.86 9.73
CA ASP A 100 -9.00 -13.68 9.96
C ASP A 100 -8.50 -14.84 10.81
N GLU A 101 -7.83 -15.80 10.16
CA GLU A 101 -7.28 -16.98 10.83
C GLU A 101 -5.85 -16.67 11.33
N PRO A 102 -5.49 -17.12 12.54
CA PRO A 102 -4.13 -16.95 13.04
C PRO A 102 -3.11 -17.65 12.13
N ASP A 103 -1.91 -17.07 11.99
CA ASP A 103 -0.81 -17.72 11.29
C ASP A 103 -0.51 -19.06 12.01
N PRO A 104 -0.55 -20.21 11.31
CA PRO A 104 -0.32 -21.51 11.93
C PRO A 104 1.14 -21.76 12.35
N ARG A 105 2.02 -20.75 12.27
CA ARG A 105 3.46 -20.82 12.50
C ARG A 105 3.90 -20.16 13.80
#